data_AF-A0A958MRY8-F1
#
_entry.id   AF-A0A958MRY8-F1
#
_cell.length_a   1.000
_cell.length_b   1.000
_cell.length_c   1.000
_cell.angle_alpha   90.00
_cell.angle_beta   90.00
_cell.angle_gamma   90.00
#
_symmetry.space_group_name_H-M   'P 1'
#
loop_
_entity.id
_entity.type
_entity.pdbx_description
1 polymer ?
#
loop_
_entity_poly.entity_id
_entity_poly.type
_entity_poly.pdbx_seq_one_letter_code
_entity_poly.pdbx_strand_id
1 'polypeptide(L)'
;MWISKRVPLFTLFVLLVGLSSCWKASPHDPSKLKAMNESPEEQNTNFLVVSVGGSALPTREVTKDWKIPMARYYDLYACLIDRGSRNKILGIQFKVKVDETEVQPWTDENGCLHWQERIPVPNYYADENYLELERTIEGLGIYKGPRKVKIAVNPWAGFRKTGNPEIVWVKTGGEIPREIKVVGKEEVRQALAGKQAGGGQTPSSASPSAATKQLWMTNLSSYVKQIEELDKGVALEIHLAMKPVVKLRTLQGDPNPYPIKAGKFRVYAQIVATNLGRNRDQSLILTPDIPPSVGEVDEADGTLRVFLNAQITRRVARGNLQLALRVVPVNAPEEIESFEGLYEVGHYTQLQGKQGLWVSPRTNAEGERFSFDGFLKSTANYEKLVEAHQAFKLEPFEFSTMHIKFETIKPG
;
A
#
# COMPACT_ATOMS: atom_id res chain seq x y z
N MET A 1 -64.89 19.41 -9.56
CA MET A 1 -64.73 18.06 -8.98
C MET A 1 -63.25 17.90 -8.64
N TRP A 2 -62.74 18.51 -7.56
CA TRP A 2 -62.55 17.94 -6.20
C TRP A 2 -62.05 16.49 -6.26
N ILE A 3 -60.77 16.21 -5.97
CA ILE A 3 -60.12 15.90 -4.68
C ILE A 3 -58.59 16.08 -4.91
N SER A 4 -57.74 16.87 -4.22
CA SER A 4 -57.41 17.14 -2.80
C SER A 4 -56.72 15.99 -2.04
N LYS A 5 -55.40 16.07 -1.83
CA LYS A 5 -54.69 16.08 -0.52
C LYS A 5 -53.19 15.76 -0.69
N ARG A 6 -52.31 16.75 -0.47
CA ARG A 6 -51.51 16.99 0.75
C ARG A 6 -50.29 16.08 0.90
N VAL A 7 -49.11 16.60 0.57
CA VAL A 7 -47.81 16.15 1.11
C VAL A 7 -47.47 17.07 2.29
N PRO A 8 -47.18 16.56 3.49
CA PRO A 8 -46.83 17.42 4.61
C PRO A 8 -45.35 17.80 4.56
N LEU A 9 -45.16 19.10 4.74
CA LEU A 9 -43.97 19.78 5.20
C LEU A 9 -43.61 19.25 6.59
N PHE A 10 -42.46 18.60 6.74
CA PHE A 10 -41.84 18.37 8.05
C PHE A 10 -40.43 18.94 8.05
N THR A 11 -40.37 20.19 8.51
CA THR A 11 -39.21 20.87 9.03
C THR A 11 -38.72 20.09 10.26
N LEU A 12 -37.52 19.50 10.21
CA LEU A 12 -36.82 19.07 11.41
C LEU A 12 -35.47 19.77 11.47
N PHE A 13 -35.49 20.92 12.14
CA PHE A 13 -34.33 21.59 12.72
C PHE A 13 -33.76 20.67 13.80
N VAL A 14 -32.62 20.02 13.53
CA VAL A 14 -31.79 19.42 14.58
C VAL A 14 -30.46 20.15 14.60
N LEU A 15 -30.45 21.19 15.41
CA LEU A 15 -29.28 21.76 16.06
C LEU A 15 -28.64 20.66 16.91
N LEU A 16 -27.53 20.08 16.44
CA LEU A 16 -26.62 19.31 17.30
C LEU A 16 -25.25 19.99 17.27
N VAL A 17 -25.11 20.82 18.30
CA VAL A 17 -23.91 21.39 18.91
C VAL A 17 -22.65 20.64 18.54
N GLY A 18 -21.74 21.36 17.87
CA GLY A 18 -20.34 20.96 17.75
C GLY A 18 -19.71 20.87 19.13
N LEU A 19 -19.57 19.65 19.64
CA LEU A 19 -18.58 19.33 20.65
C LEU A 19 -17.24 19.20 19.94
N SER A 20 -16.59 20.34 19.70
CA SER A 20 -15.14 20.40 19.53
C SER A 20 -14.53 19.96 20.86
N SER A 21 -14.37 18.65 21.03
CA SER A 21 -13.60 18.04 22.11
C SER A 21 -12.13 18.43 21.91
N CYS A 22 -11.76 19.62 22.34
CA CYS A 22 -10.39 19.89 22.76
C CYS A 22 -10.09 18.88 23.87
N TRP A 23 -9.44 17.77 23.52
CA TRP A 23 -8.76 16.90 24.47
C TRP A 23 -7.61 17.71 25.08
N LYS A 24 -7.96 18.52 26.08
CA LYS A 24 -7.00 19.14 26.98
C LYS A 24 -6.47 18.00 27.83
N ALA A 25 -5.20 17.67 27.66
CA ALA A 25 -4.51 16.71 28.52
C ALA A 25 -4.82 17.06 29.99
N SER A 26 -5.33 16.09 30.74
CA SER A 26 -5.60 16.25 32.16
C SER A 26 -4.31 16.72 32.85
N PRO A 27 -4.33 17.79 33.68
CA PRO A 27 -3.17 18.18 34.44
C PRO A 27 -2.87 17.09 35.47
N HIS A 28 -1.89 16.24 35.15
CA HIS A 28 -1.38 15.26 36.09
C HIS A 28 -0.82 16.00 37.32
N ASP A 29 -1.46 15.77 38.46
CA ASP A 29 -1.02 16.22 39.78
C ASP A 29 0.40 15.67 40.06
N PRO A 30 1.45 16.51 40.09
CA PRO A 30 2.84 16.08 40.25
C PRO A 30 3.15 15.57 41.66
N SER A 31 2.22 15.70 42.62
CA SER A 31 2.43 15.32 44.02
C SER A 31 2.23 13.83 44.32
N LYS A 32 1.69 13.03 43.37
CA LYS A 32 1.42 11.59 43.57
C LYS A 32 2.48 10.62 43.02
N LEU A 33 3.59 11.12 42.47
CA LEU A 33 4.76 10.31 42.09
C LEU A 33 5.54 9.88 43.35
N LYS A 34 5.00 8.91 44.11
CA LYS A 34 5.77 8.22 45.15
C LYS A 34 6.81 7.31 44.49
N ALA A 35 8.04 7.40 45.01
CA ALA A 35 9.23 6.70 44.59
C ALA A 35 9.02 5.17 44.49
N MET A 36 8.77 4.67 43.28
CA MET A 36 8.99 3.27 42.93
C MET A 36 10.40 3.16 42.34
N ASN A 37 11.30 2.48 43.06
CA ASN A 37 12.58 1.94 42.59
C ASN A 37 13.28 2.74 41.47
N GLU A 38 13.69 3.97 41.78
CA GLU A 38 14.63 4.69 40.92
C GLU A 38 15.99 3.96 40.94
N SER A 39 16.60 3.77 39.76
CA SER A 39 17.88 3.07 39.68
C SER A 39 18.99 3.86 40.41
N PRO A 40 20.08 3.22 40.86
CA PRO A 40 21.20 3.92 41.49
C PRO A 40 21.78 5.07 40.66
N GLU A 41 21.69 4.99 39.32
CA GLU A 41 22.09 6.07 38.40
C GLU A 41 21.21 7.32 38.54
N GLU A 42 19.93 7.18 38.89
CA GLU A 42 18.99 8.30 39.02
C GLU A 42 19.17 9.09 40.33
N GLN A 43 19.89 8.54 41.32
CA GLN A 43 20.10 9.19 42.62
C GLN A 43 21.05 10.40 42.55
N ASN A 44 21.96 10.43 41.57
CA ASN A 44 22.95 11.50 41.42
C ASN A 44 22.47 12.68 40.54
N THR A 45 21.19 12.72 40.18
CA THR A 45 20.59 13.80 39.39
C THR A 45 19.79 14.76 40.28
N ASN A 46 19.98 16.06 40.09
CA ASN A 46 19.21 17.10 40.79
C ASN A 46 18.02 17.66 39.98
N PHE A 47 17.66 16.99 38.88
CA PHE A 47 16.48 17.31 38.07
C PHE A 47 15.64 16.06 37.79
N LEU A 48 14.37 16.27 37.48
CA LEU A 48 13.40 15.23 37.12
C LEU A 48 12.84 15.50 35.73
N VAL A 49 12.66 14.43 34.95
CA VAL A 49 11.91 14.48 33.68
C VAL A 49 10.44 14.19 33.99
N VAL A 50 9.56 15.16 33.74
CA VAL A 50 8.12 15.05 34.06
C VAL A 50 7.26 14.63 32.89
N SER A 51 7.69 14.93 31.67
CA SER A 51 7.02 14.51 30.46
C SER A 51 8.01 14.41 29.32
N VAL A 52 7.74 13.48 28.41
CA VAL A 52 8.47 13.30 27.15
C VAL A 52 7.42 13.09 26.06
N GLY A 53 7.67 13.64 24.88
CA GLY A 53 6.80 13.48 23.75
C GLY A 53 7.43 14.04 22.51
N GLY A 54 6.60 14.32 21.51
CA GLY A 54 7.03 15.01 20.31
C GLY A 54 5.96 15.04 19.25
N SER A 55 6.37 15.52 18.08
CA SER A 55 5.54 15.53 16.90
C SER A 55 6.36 15.11 15.69
N ALA A 56 5.67 14.52 14.71
CA ALA A 56 6.31 14.14 13.47
C ALA A 56 6.37 15.33 12.51
N LEU A 57 7.55 15.58 11.96
CA LEU A 57 7.78 16.63 10.98
C LEU A 57 7.46 16.12 9.56
N PRO A 58 7.20 17.01 8.58
CA PRO A 58 7.03 16.60 7.19
C PRO A 58 8.23 15.81 6.68
N THR A 59 7.96 14.70 5.98
CA THR A 59 9.01 13.88 5.37
C THR A 59 9.65 14.62 4.21
N ARG A 60 10.97 14.75 4.25
CA ARG A 60 11.75 15.48 3.22
C ARG A 60 12.54 14.57 2.29
N GLU A 61 12.86 13.35 2.76
CA GLU A 61 13.70 12.40 2.03
C GLU A 61 12.86 11.26 1.45
N VAL A 62 12.85 11.18 0.13
CA VAL A 62 12.21 10.10 -0.62
C VAL A 62 13.14 9.57 -1.70
N THR A 63 12.99 8.30 -2.08
CA THR A 63 13.70 7.73 -3.21
C THR A 63 13.36 8.49 -4.50
N LYS A 64 14.34 8.65 -5.39
CA LYS A 64 14.19 9.47 -6.61
C LYS A 64 13.04 8.99 -7.49
N ASP A 65 13.00 7.68 -7.78
CA ASP A 65 12.13 7.09 -8.81
C ASP A 65 10.80 6.56 -8.26
N TRP A 66 10.77 6.16 -6.99
CA TRP A 66 9.57 5.54 -6.37
C TRP A 66 8.90 6.43 -5.32
N LYS A 67 9.50 7.58 -4.99
CA LYS A 67 9.04 8.51 -3.95
C LYS A 67 8.74 7.83 -2.62
N ILE A 68 9.50 6.79 -2.29
CA ILE A 68 9.34 6.04 -1.05
C ILE A 68 10.10 6.77 0.05
N PRO A 69 9.46 7.05 1.21
CA PRO A 69 10.13 7.66 2.35
C PRO A 69 11.37 6.88 2.79
N MET A 70 12.50 7.57 2.94
CA MET A 70 13.76 6.97 3.41
C MET A 70 14.06 7.24 4.89
N ALA A 71 13.39 8.24 5.47
CA ALA A 71 13.53 8.62 6.86
C ALA A 71 12.27 9.31 7.37
N ARG A 72 12.07 9.25 8.69
CA ARG A 72 11.07 10.04 9.40
C ARG A 72 11.78 11.02 10.32
N TYR A 73 11.25 12.23 10.38
CA TYR A 73 11.80 13.33 11.18
C TYR A 73 10.86 13.62 12.33
N TYR A 74 11.42 13.81 13.52
CA TYR A 74 10.66 14.09 14.72
C TYR A 74 11.20 15.34 15.40
N ASP A 75 10.29 16.13 15.95
CA ASP A 75 10.59 17.17 16.93
C ASP A 75 10.19 16.64 18.30
N LEU A 76 11.18 16.21 19.06
CA LEU A 76 11.02 15.55 20.35
C LEU A 76 11.21 16.57 21.47
N TYR A 77 10.52 16.37 22.58
CA TYR A 77 10.68 17.21 23.75
C TYR A 77 10.76 16.42 25.06
N ALA A 78 11.43 17.02 26.05
CA ALA A 78 11.45 16.54 27.42
C ALA A 78 11.32 17.73 28.38
N CYS A 79 10.29 17.72 29.24
CA CYS A 79 10.07 18.77 30.22
C CYS A 79 10.72 18.41 31.56
N LEU A 80 11.45 19.37 32.11
CA LEU A 80 12.32 19.19 33.26
C LEU A 80 11.88 20.08 34.43
N ILE A 81 11.93 19.51 35.62
CA ILE A 81 11.76 20.25 36.88
C ILE A 81 12.96 20.02 37.79
N ASP A 82 13.26 21.00 38.63
CA ASP A 82 14.25 20.85 39.70
C ASP A 82 13.75 19.83 40.74
N ARG A 83 14.63 18.93 41.19
CA ARG A 83 14.26 17.84 42.11
C ARG A 83 13.89 18.38 43.49
N GLY A 84 14.58 19.42 43.96
CA GLY A 84 14.40 19.99 45.29
C GLY A 84 13.16 20.88 45.38
N SER A 85 13.12 21.94 44.58
CA SER A 85 12.06 22.96 44.56
C SER A 85 10.82 22.56 43.76
N ARG A 86 10.91 21.56 42.88
CA ARG A 86 9.84 21.17 41.93
C ARG A 86 9.44 22.25 40.93
N ASN A 87 10.23 23.33 40.84
CA ASN A 87 10.04 24.38 39.84
C ASN A 87 10.50 23.92 38.46
N LYS A 88 9.86 24.45 37.41
CA LYS A 88 10.32 24.30 36.03
C LYS A 88 11.75 24.83 35.88
N ILE A 89 12.57 24.14 35.12
CA ILE A 89 13.94 24.59 34.80
C ILE A 89 13.87 25.45 33.55
N LEU A 90 14.07 26.76 33.64
CA LEU A 90 13.89 27.70 32.52
C LEU A 90 15.23 28.28 32.07
N GLY A 91 15.44 28.41 30.75
CA GLY A 91 16.61 29.08 30.18
C GLY A 91 17.94 28.41 30.52
N ILE A 92 17.95 27.10 30.80
CA ILE A 92 19.18 26.35 31.08
C ILE A 92 19.48 25.40 29.94
N GLN A 93 20.75 25.31 29.58
CA GLN A 93 21.23 24.41 28.56
C GLN A 93 21.42 23.00 29.13
N PHE A 94 20.98 22.01 28.34
CA PHE A 94 21.21 20.60 28.61
C PHE A 94 21.88 19.98 27.40
N LYS A 95 22.50 18.82 27.61
CA LYS A 95 23.07 17.98 26.58
C LYS A 95 22.21 16.73 26.43
N VAL A 96 21.69 16.48 25.24
CA VAL A 96 20.95 15.27 24.90
C VAL A 96 21.82 14.40 24.01
N LYS A 97 22.17 13.21 24.49
CA LYS A 97 22.92 12.20 23.73
C LYS A 97 21.94 11.37 22.90
N VAL A 98 22.07 11.47 21.58
CA VAL A 98 21.29 10.76 20.55
C VAL A 98 22.26 9.81 19.85
N ASP A 99 22.33 8.57 20.32
CA ASP A 99 23.30 7.57 19.88
C ASP A 99 24.74 8.09 19.97
N GLU A 100 25.43 8.30 18.83
CA GLU A 100 26.80 8.84 18.76
C GLU A 100 26.85 10.37 18.63
N THR A 101 25.70 11.02 18.53
CA THR A 101 25.57 12.47 18.35
C THR A 101 25.08 13.16 19.62
N GLU A 102 25.39 14.44 19.74
CA GLU A 102 25.00 15.25 20.89
C GLU A 102 24.37 16.56 20.42
N VAL A 103 23.23 16.89 21.02
CA VAL A 103 22.55 18.18 20.81
C VAL A 103 22.50 18.92 22.14
N GLN A 104 22.58 20.25 22.10
CA GLN A 104 22.65 21.08 23.30
C GLN A 104 21.48 22.09 23.40
N PRO A 105 20.23 21.59 23.54
CA PRO A 105 19.05 22.45 23.60
C PRO A 105 18.98 23.25 24.92
N TRP A 106 18.28 24.38 24.84
CA TRP A 106 17.92 25.20 25.98
C TRP A 106 16.49 24.89 26.41
N THR A 107 16.20 24.96 27.71
CA THR A 107 14.82 24.85 28.18
C THR A 107 14.03 26.12 27.84
N ASP A 108 12.84 25.92 27.29
CA ASP A 108 11.89 26.99 26.96
C ASP A 108 11.18 27.54 28.21
N GLU A 109 10.21 28.44 28.01
CA GLU A 109 9.35 29.02 29.05
C GLU A 109 8.49 27.99 29.81
N ASN A 110 8.30 26.81 29.22
CA ASN A 110 7.58 25.69 29.83
C ASN A 110 8.51 24.74 30.59
N GLY A 111 9.81 24.98 30.55
CA GLY A 111 10.83 24.11 31.11
C GLY A 111 11.12 22.88 30.26
N CYS A 112 10.84 22.94 28.96
CA CYS A 112 10.98 21.84 28.04
C CYS A 112 12.18 22.05 27.10
N LEU A 113 12.97 21.00 26.94
CA LEU A 113 13.99 20.89 25.91
C LEU A 113 13.33 20.38 24.64
N HIS A 114 13.67 20.93 23.49
CA HIS A 114 13.23 20.44 22.17
C HIS A 114 14.44 20.10 21.31
N TRP A 115 14.37 19.00 20.58
CA TRP A 115 15.40 18.61 19.63
C TRP A 115 14.82 17.83 18.46
N GLN A 116 15.47 17.92 17.31
CA GLN A 116 15.06 17.22 16.11
C GLN A 116 15.88 15.93 15.94
N GLU A 117 15.19 14.86 15.57
CA GLU A 117 15.80 13.56 15.32
C GLU A 117 15.39 12.99 13.96
N ARG A 118 16.37 12.43 13.24
CA ARG A 118 16.15 11.74 11.97
C ARG A 118 16.24 10.23 12.22
N ILE A 119 15.15 9.53 11.94
CA ILE A 119 15.08 8.07 12.04
C ILE A 119 15.10 7.46 10.64
N PRO A 120 16.19 6.79 10.24
CA PRO A 120 16.26 6.10 8.96
C PRO A 120 15.21 4.99 8.89
N VAL A 121 14.52 4.88 7.76
CA VAL A 121 13.58 3.80 7.45
C VAL A 121 14.09 3.11 6.19
N PRO A 122 15.15 2.28 6.28
CA PRO A 122 15.76 1.69 5.11
C PRO A 122 14.80 0.74 4.38
N ASN A 123 13.91 0.06 5.13
CA ASN A 123 12.80 -0.69 4.58
C ASN A 123 11.45 -0.06 4.98
N TYR A 124 10.86 0.67 4.05
CA TYR A 124 9.55 1.28 4.22
C TYR A 124 8.39 0.25 4.26
N TYR A 125 8.57 -0.90 3.60
CA TYR A 125 7.57 -1.95 3.47
C TYR A 125 7.62 -3.00 4.59
N ALA A 126 8.61 -2.91 5.49
CA ALA A 126 8.70 -3.69 6.72
C ALA A 126 7.39 -3.64 7.54
N ASP A 127 7.10 -4.65 8.36
CA ASP A 127 5.89 -4.59 9.19
C ASP A 127 5.97 -3.40 10.18
N GLU A 128 4.83 -2.77 10.45
CA GLU A 128 4.76 -1.63 11.39
C GLU A 128 5.16 -2.11 12.78
N ASN A 129 6.01 -1.36 13.46
CA ASN A 129 6.45 -1.65 14.83
C ASN A 129 6.71 -0.33 15.57
N TYR A 130 6.67 -0.38 16.91
CA TYR A 130 7.28 0.68 17.71
C TYR A 130 8.74 0.34 17.99
N LEU A 131 9.60 1.34 17.88
CA LEU A 131 11.03 1.25 18.12
C LEU A 131 11.33 1.91 19.47
N GLU A 132 11.91 1.17 20.41
CA GLU A 132 12.39 1.77 21.67
C GLU A 132 13.67 2.56 21.42
N LEU A 133 13.59 3.87 21.65
CA LEU A 133 14.70 4.80 21.65
C LEU A 133 15.06 5.17 23.09
N GLU A 134 16.34 5.07 23.43
CA GLU A 134 16.87 5.54 24.70
C GLU A 134 17.76 6.76 24.46
N ARG A 135 17.47 7.87 25.14
CA ARG A 135 18.26 9.11 25.09
C ARG A 135 18.76 9.44 26.49
N THR A 136 19.95 10.03 26.59
CA THR A 136 20.48 10.47 27.89
C THR A 136 20.51 12.00 27.92
N ILE A 137 19.80 12.59 28.88
CA ILE A 137 19.77 14.02 29.14
C ILE A 137 20.75 14.32 30.27
N GLU A 138 21.68 15.23 30.06
CA GLU A 138 22.72 15.61 31.01
C GLU A 138 22.69 17.13 31.22
N GLY A 139 22.59 17.57 32.47
CA GLY A 139 22.58 18.99 32.80
C GLY A 139 23.94 19.65 32.58
N LEU A 140 23.95 20.84 31.98
CA LEU A 140 25.14 21.69 31.89
C LEU A 140 25.03 22.81 32.95
N GLY A 141 25.98 22.90 33.86
CA GLY A 141 26.03 23.95 34.89
C GLY A 141 25.50 23.54 36.26
N ILE A 142 24.46 24.24 36.75
CA ILE A 142 23.93 24.04 38.13
C ILE A 142 23.13 22.75 38.27
N TYR A 143 22.54 22.26 37.18
CA TYR A 143 21.92 20.95 37.13
C TYR A 143 22.95 19.92 36.69
N LYS A 144 23.10 18.82 37.44
CA LYS A 144 24.14 17.81 37.24
C LYS A 144 23.54 16.41 37.18
N GLY A 145 24.29 15.53 36.51
CA GLY A 145 24.02 14.10 36.41
C GLY A 145 23.30 13.70 35.11
N PRO A 146 23.51 12.47 34.61
CA PRO A 146 22.82 11.94 33.45
C PRO A 146 21.48 11.31 33.83
N ARG A 147 20.46 11.50 32.97
CA ARG A 147 19.16 10.83 33.10
C ARG A 147 18.73 10.19 31.78
N LYS A 148 18.48 8.89 31.81
CA LYS A 148 17.96 8.15 30.65
C LYS A 148 16.45 8.38 30.51
N VAL A 149 16.02 8.66 29.29
CA VAL A 149 14.61 8.74 28.88
C VAL A 149 14.38 7.72 27.77
N LYS A 150 13.28 6.98 27.87
CA LYS A 150 12.86 5.98 26.90
C LYS A 150 11.62 6.44 26.17
N ILE A 151 11.66 6.43 24.85
CA ILE A 151 10.60 6.86 23.95
C ILE A 151 10.33 5.71 22.97
N ALA A 152 9.08 5.37 22.72
CA ALA A 152 8.70 4.46 21.65
C ALA A 152 8.23 5.27 20.45
N VAL A 153 8.78 4.99 19.26
CA VAL A 153 8.43 5.70 18.02
C VAL A 153 7.98 4.73 16.94
N ASN A 154 6.99 5.11 16.15
CA ASN A 154 6.52 4.35 15.00
C ASN A 154 6.69 5.16 13.73
N PRO A 155 7.80 4.95 12.98
CA PRO A 155 8.09 5.72 11.77
C PRO A 155 7.16 5.41 10.60
N TRP A 156 6.33 4.37 10.68
CA TRP A 156 5.41 3.98 9.61
C TRP A 156 3.99 4.54 9.80
N ALA A 157 3.56 4.81 11.03
CA ALA A 157 2.18 5.18 11.36
C ALA A 157 1.65 6.38 10.55
N GLY A 158 2.43 7.47 10.48
CA GLY A 158 2.03 8.67 9.73
C GLY A 158 1.80 8.43 8.24
N PHE A 159 2.59 7.55 7.64
CA PHE A 159 2.47 7.24 6.21
C PHE A 159 1.35 6.24 5.93
N ARG A 160 1.11 5.31 6.85
CA ARG A 160 0.08 4.28 6.75
C ARG A 160 -1.31 4.76 7.16
N LYS A 161 -1.40 5.95 7.76
CA LYS A 161 -2.65 6.55 8.27
C LYS A 161 -3.43 5.59 9.17
N THR A 162 -2.72 4.85 10.00
CA THR A 162 -3.31 3.81 10.87
C THR A 162 -4.05 4.38 12.07
N GLY A 163 -3.92 5.70 12.34
CA GLY A 163 -4.49 6.35 13.52
C GLY A 163 -3.71 6.08 14.81
N ASN A 164 -2.67 5.25 14.75
CA ASN A 164 -1.78 4.98 15.88
C ASN A 164 -0.94 6.23 16.20
N PRO A 165 -0.66 6.52 17.48
CA PRO A 165 0.25 7.60 17.85
C PRO A 165 1.67 7.31 17.32
N GLU A 166 2.32 8.30 16.70
CA GLU A 166 3.70 8.09 16.21
C GLU A 166 4.74 8.04 17.34
N ILE A 167 4.45 8.65 18.50
CA ILE A 167 5.38 8.76 19.64
C ILE A 167 4.65 8.44 20.94
N VAL A 168 5.24 7.61 21.78
CA VAL A 168 4.73 7.22 23.10
C VAL A 168 5.86 7.26 24.14
N TRP A 169 5.58 7.78 25.34
CA TRP A 169 6.56 7.82 26.45
C TRP A 169 6.50 6.53 27.28
N VAL A 170 7.65 5.88 27.49
CA VAL A 170 7.73 4.53 28.09
C VAL A 170 7.72 4.53 29.63
N LYS A 171 8.13 5.62 30.28
CA LYS A 171 8.48 5.63 31.73
C LYS A 171 7.28 5.52 32.68
N THR A 172 6.09 5.95 32.30
CA THR A 172 5.01 6.19 33.27
C THR A 172 4.25 4.92 33.69
N GLY A 173 4.61 3.73 33.17
CA GLY A 173 3.65 2.62 33.16
C GLY A 173 2.33 3.00 32.45
N GLY A 174 2.35 4.12 31.72
CA GLY A 174 1.31 4.53 30.79
C GLY A 174 1.42 3.57 29.64
N GLU A 175 0.40 2.73 29.53
CA GLU A 175 0.23 1.63 28.60
C GLU A 175 0.80 1.97 27.22
N ILE A 176 2.03 1.50 26.93
CA ILE A 176 2.17 0.73 25.71
C ILE A 176 1.18 -0.42 25.95
N PRO A 177 0.01 -0.45 25.27
CA PRO A 177 -0.93 -1.54 25.46
C PRO A 177 -0.13 -2.84 25.32
N ARG A 178 -0.34 -3.82 26.20
CA ARG A 178 0.42 -5.09 26.16
C ARG A 178 0.33 -5.79 24.80
N GLU A 179 -0.66 -5.40 24.00
CA GLU A 179 -0.94 -5.83 22.64
C GLU A 179 -0.03 -5.19 21.58
N ILE A 180 0.64 -4.07 21.89
CA ILE A 180 1.52 -3.36 20.96
C ILE A 180 2.97 -3.82 21.12
N LYS A 181 3.51 -4.43 20.07
CA LYS A 181 4.90 -4.88 20.00
C LYS A 181 5.86 -3.69 19.95
N VAL A 182 6.57 -3.44 21.05
CA VAL A 182 7.72 -2.53 21.09
C VAL A 182 8.99 -3.36 20.91
N VAL A 183 9.72 -3.04 19.86
CA VAL A 183 10.99 -3.68 19.51
C VAL A 183 12.09 -3.05 20.36
N GLY A 184 12.79 -3.88 21.11
CA GLY A 184 13.89 -3.44 21.97
C GLY A 184 15.09 -2.95 21.17
N LYS A 185 15.97 -2.18 21.81
CA LYS A 185 17.13 -1.50 21.19
C LYS A 185 17.97 -2.40 20.26
N GLU A 186 18.26 -3.63 20.67
CA GLU A 186 19.08 -4.57 19.89
C GLU A 186 18.38 -5.08 18.62
N GLU A 187 17.05 -5.07 18.61
CA GLU A 187 16.21 -5.58 17.51
C GLU A 187 15.76 -4.46 16.56
N VAL A 188 15.90 -3.18 16.95
CA VAL A 188 15.47 -2.02 16.13
C VAL A 188 16.08 -2.07 14.73
N ARG A 189 17.37 -2.40 14.61
CA ARG A 189 18.03 -2.53 13.30
C ARG A 189 17.43 -3.65 12.44
N GLN A 190 17.02 -4.75 13.06
CA GLN A 190 16.40 -5.88 12.35
C GLN A 190 14.98 -5.53 11.90
N ALA A 191 14.19 -4.90 12.78
CA ALA A 191 12.84 -4.44 12.45
C ALA A 191 12.85 -3.39 11.32
N LEU A 192 13.77 -2.42 11.39
CA LEU A 192 13.97 -1.42 10.33
C LEU A 192 14.41 -2.04 9.00
N ALA A 193 15.09 -3.19 9.04
CA ALA A 193 15.47 -3.95 7.85
C ALA A 193 14.37 -4.92 7.36
N GLY A 194 13.20 -4.94 8.00
CA GLY A 194 12.10 -5.86 7.66
C GLY A 194 12.33 -7.32 8.05
N LYS A 195 13.36 -7.61 8.86
CA LYS A 195 13.57 -8.95 9.42
C LYS A 195 12.69 -9.07 10.65
N GLN A 196 11.82 -10.09 10.70
CA GLN A 196 10.99 -10.31 11.88
C GLN A 196 11.90 -10.56 13.08
N ALA A 197 11.81 -9.65 14.06
CA ALA A 197 12.38 -9.85 15.38
C ALA A 197 11.73 -11.11 15.97
N GLY A 198 12.52 -12.18 16.07
CA GLY A 198 12.09 -13.49 16.54
C GLY A 198 11.49 -13.37 17.94
N GLY A 199 10.16 -13.49 18.02
CA GLY A 199 9.44 -13.28 19.27
C GLY A 199 8.07 -13.92 19.23
N GLY A 200 8.04 -15.22 19.55
CA GLY A 200 6.96 -15.84 20.32
C GLY A 200 5.57 -15.90 19.70
N GLN A 201 5.41 -16.55 18.55
CA GLN A 201 4.25 -17.39 18.25
C GLN A 201 4.70 -18.46 17.25
N THR A 202 4.29 -19.70 17.50
CA THR A 202 4.69 -20.91 16.79
C THR A 202 4.71 -20.72 15.27
N PRO A 203 5.81 -21.12 14.58
CA PRO A 203 5.88 -21.04 13.14
C PRO A 203 4.94 -22.10 12.55
N SER A 204 3.85 -21.66 11.93
CA SER A 204 3.22 -22.46 10.90
C SER A 204 4.17 -22.52 9.69
N SER A 205 5.16 -23.41 9.79
CA SER A 205 5.88 -24.09 8.70
C SER A 205 6.05 -23.37 7.35
N ALA A 206 6.40 -22.10 7.34
CA ALA A 206 6.86 -21.38 6.16
C ALA A 206 8.11 -20.60 6.57
N SER A 207 9.21 -20.92 5.90
CA SER A 207 10.56 -20.43 6.12
C SER A 207 10.63 -18.91 6.38
N PRO A 208 11.56 -18.40 7.21
CA PRO A 208 11.79 -16.97 7.40
C PRO A 208 12.55 -16.41 6.18
N SER A 209 12.00 -16.56 4.97
CA SER A 209 12.39 -15.70 3.86
C SER A 209 11.85 -14.31 4.15
N ALA A 210 12.67 -13.27 3.97
CA ALA A 210 12.23 -11.88 3.99
C ALA A 210 10.85 -11.79 3.34
N ALA A 211 9.83 -11.39 4.10
CA ALA A 211 8.44 -11.51 3.69
C ALA A 211 8.23 -10.64 2.45
N THR A 212 8.32 -11.26 1.27
CA THR A 212 8.17 -10.57 0.01
C THR A 212 6.81 -9.91 -0.04
N LYS A 213 6.79 -8.64 -0.44
CA LYS A 213 5.62 -7.79 -0.35
C LYS A 213 4.89 -7.88 -1.67
N GLN A 214 3.75 -8.56 -1.64
CA GLN A 214 2.96 -8.82 -2.83
C GLN A 214 2.35 -7.51 -3.36
N LEU A 215 2.69 -7.19 -4.60
CA LEU A 215 2.04 -6.13 -5.37
C LEU A 215 0.60 -6.56 -5.70
N TRP A 216 -0.32 -5.61 -5.66
CA TRP A 216 -1.73 -5.83 -5.99
C TRP A 216 -2.25 -4.69 -6.88
N MET A 217 -3.15 -5.01 -7.80
CA MET A 217 -3.79 -4.02 -8.67
C MET A 217 -5.21 -3.75 -8.19
N THR A 218 -5.52 -2.48 -7.97
CA THR A 218 -6.87 -2.00 -7.64
C THR A 218 -7.40 -1.13 -8.76
N ASN A 219 -8.73 -1.02 -8.86
CA ASN A 219 -9.42 -0.17 -9.84
C ASN A 219 -8.92 -0.39 -11.28
N LEU A 220 -8.67 -1.65 -11.65
CA LEU A 220 -8.32 -1.97 -13.03
C LEU A 220 -9.51 -1.62 -13.91
N SER A 221 -9.26 -0.74 -14.88
CA SER A 221 -10.14 -0.47 -16.00
C SER A 221 -9.37 -0.77 -17.28
N SER A 222 -10.09 -1.32 -18.26
CA SER A 222 -9.55 -1.54 -19.59
C SER A 222 -10.45 -0.87 -20.61
N TYR A 223 -9.84 -0.53 -21.73
CA TYR A 223 -10.54 -0.08 -22.91
C TYR A 223 -9.83 -0.69 -24.10
N VAL A 224 -10.58 -1.37 -24.97
CA VAL A 224 -10.03 -2.03 -26.15
C VAL A 224 -10.55 -1.30 -27.37
N LYS A 225 -9.63 -0.83 -28.21
CA LYS A 225 -9.94 -0.13 -29.44
C LYS A 225 -9.47 -0.97 -30.62
N GLN A 226 -10.38 -1.32 -31.52
CA GLN A 226 -10.01 -1.84 -32.82
C GLN A 226 -9.36 -0.74 -33.66
N ILE A 227 -8.14 -1.00 -34.14
CA ILE A 227 -7.38 -0.07 -34.96
C ILE A 227 -7.71 -0.31 -36.44
N GLU A 228 -7.46 -1.54 -36.91
CA GLU A 228 -7.57 -1.93 -38.32
C GLU A 228 -7.83 -3.43 -38.47
N GLU A 229 -8.41 -3.81 -39.59
CA GLU A 229 -8.45 -5.20 -40.04
C GLU A 229 -7.18 -5.50 -40.84
N LEU A 230 -6.50 -6.59 -40.48
CA LEU A 230 -5.27 -7.05 -41.10
C LEU A 230 -5.53 -8.33 -41.90
N ASP A 231 -4.66 -8.63 -42.86
CA ASP A 231 -4.71 -9.88 -43.64
C ASP A 231 -4.75 -11.14 -42.76
N LYS A 232 -4.24 -11.08 -41.53
CA LYS A 232 -4.18 -12.21 -40.60
C LYS A 232 -4.84 -11.91 -39.25
N GLY A 233 -5.89 -11.09 -39.22
CA GLY A 233 -6.65 -10.85 -38.01
C GLY A 233 -7.08 -9.40 -37.79
N VAL A 234 -7.23 -9.01 -36.53
CA VAL A 234 -7.66 -7.67 -36.14
C VAL A 234 -6.63 -7.04 -35.22
N ALA A 235 -6.14 -5.86 -35.59
CA ALA A 235 -5.25 -5.07 -34.74
C ALA A 235 -6.05 -4.35 -33.65
N LEU A 236 -5.61 -4.49 -32.41
CA LEU A 236 -6.21 -3.92 -31.23
C LEU A 236 -5.20 -3.07 -30.47
N GLU A 237 -5.69 -1.98 -29.90
CA GLU A 237 -5.02 -1.19 -28.87
C GLU A 237 -5.73 -1.44 -27.53
N ILE A 238 -5.00 -1.97 -26.55
CA ILE A 238 -5.50 -2.25 -25.21
C ILE A 238 -4.99 -1.15 -24.29
N HIS A 239 -5.89 -0.31 -23.80
CA HIS A 239 -5.64 0.73 -22.82
C HIS A 239 -5.93 0.15 -21.45
N LEU A 240 -4.96 0.16 -20.54
CA LEU A 240 -5.17 -0.26 -19.15
C LEU A 240 -4.88 0.92 -18.23
N ALA A 241 -5.76 1.13 -17.27
CA ALA A 241 -5.55 2.06 -16.16
C ALA A 241 -5.82 1.32 -14.84
N MET A 242 -4.84 1.33 -13.94
CA MET A 242 -4.89 0.60 -12.66
C MET A 242 -4.12 1.33 -11.57
N LYS A 243 -4.44 1.04 -10.30
CA LYS A 243 -3.72 1.59 -9.15
C LYS A 243 -2.91 0.50 -8.44
N PRO A 244 -1.57 0.54 -8.56
CA PRO A 244 -0.70 -0.39 -7.87
C PRO A 244 -0.69 -0.11 -6.36
N VAL A 245 -0.91 -1.15 -5.56
CA VAL A 245 -0.85 -1.10 -4.10
C VAL A 245 0.02 -2.23 -3.56
N VAL A 246 0.71 -1.99 -2.46
CA VAL A 246 1.41 -3.03 -1.69
C VAL A 246 0.55 -3.40 -0.48
N LYS A 247 0.29 -4.69 -0.27
CA LYS A 247 -0.42 -5.14 0.94
C LYS A 247 0.54 -5.17 2.11
N LEU A 248 0.45 -4.17 2.98
CA LEU A 248 1.19 -4.09 4.23
C LEU A 248 0.36 -4.64 5.38
N ARG A 249 0.97 -4.83 6.55
CA ARG A 249 0.27 -5.20 7.78
C ARG A 249 0.29 -4.04 8.77
N THR A 250 -0.82 -3.82 9.47
CA THR A 250 -0.89 -2.94 10.64
C THR A 250 -0.18 -3.58 11.83
N LEU A 251 -0.06 -2.85 12.94
CA LEU A 251 0.40 -3.40 14.23
C LEU A 251 -0.41 -4.63 14.69
N GLN A 252 -1.70 -4.68 14.35
CA GLN A 252 -2.61 -5.78 14.67
C GLN A 252 -2.51 -6.95 13.69
N GLY A 253 -1.73 -6.82 12.62
CA GLY A 253 -1.58 -7.82 11.57
C GLY A 253 -2.61 -7.70 10.45
N ASP A 254 -3.55 -6.75 10.53
CA ASP A 254 -4.59 -6.53 9.52
C ASP A 254 -3.97 -6.04 8.20
N PRO A 255 -4.51 -6.45 7.04
CA PRO A 255 -4.04 -5.97 5.75
C PRO A 255 -4.35 -4.48 5.56
N ASN A 256 -3.32 -3.68 5.32
CA ASN A 256 -3.42 -2.26 4.99
C ASN A 256 -2.85 -2.00 3.59
N PRO A 257 -3.68 -1.74 2.56
CA PRO A 257 -3.22 -1.48 1.21
C PRO A 257 -2.54 -0.10 1.15
N TYR A 258 -1.25 -0.08 0.82
CA TYR A 258 -0.51 1.17 0.62
C TYR A 258 -0.39 1.49 -0.88
N PRO A 259 -0.94 2.62 -1.36
CA PRO A 259 -0.84 3.00 -2.75
C PRO A 259 0.58 3.42 -3.12
N ILE A 260 1.10 2.86 -4.21
CA ILE A 260 2.36 3.29 -4.81
C ILE A 260 2.10 4.59 -5.56
N LYS A 261 2.86 5.63 -5.24
CA LYS A 261 2.67 6.99 -5.81
C LYS A 261 3.54 7.27 -7.02
N ALA A 262 4.65 6.56 -7.17
CA ALA A 262 5.58 6.72 -8.27
C ALA A 262 6.32 5.40 -8.51
N GLY A 263 6.85 5.24 -9.72
CA GLY A 263 7.59 4.04 -10.11
C GLY A 263 7.19 3.58 -11.50
N LYS A 264 8.07 2.77 -12.10
CA LYS A 264 7.87 2.21 -13.44
C LYS A 264 7.50 0.74 -13.35
N PHE A 265 6.60 0.33 -14.24
CA PHE A 265 6.08 -1.03 -14.28
C PHE A 265 6.08 -1.54 -15.72
N ARG A 266 6.56 -2.76 -15.90
CA ARG A 266 6.44 -3.51 -17.14
C ARG A 266 5.18 -4.36 -17.06
N VAL A 267 4.25 -4.13 -17.99
CA VAL A 267 2.95 -4.78 -18.04
C VAL A 267 2.89 -5.75 -19.20
N TYR A 268 2.54 -6.98 -18.89
CA TYR A 268 2.24 -8.06 -19.83
C TYR A 268 0.75 -8.33 -19.77
N ALA A 269 0.10 -8.40 -20.92
CA ALA A 269 -1.32 -8.70 -20.99
C ALA A 269 -1.60 -9.69 -22.11
N GLN A 270 -2.55 -10.60 -21.90
CA GLN A 270 -3.02 -11.50 -22.95
C GLN A 270 -4.53 -11.68 -22.90
N ILE A 271 -5.19 -11.55 -24.05
CA ILE A 271 -6.62 -11.84 -24.20
C ILE A 271 -6.78 -13.35 -24.43
N VAL A 272 -7.57 -13.99 -23.57
CA VAL A 272 -7.82 -15.42 -23.57
C VAL A 272 -9.34 -15.65 -23.62
N ALA A 273 -9.77 -16.59 -24.46
CA ALA A 273 -11.12 -17.11 -24.42
C ALA A 273 -11.19 -18.31 -23.47
N THR A 274 -12.15 -18.35 -22.56
CA THR A 274 -12.35 -19.44 -21.60
C THR A 274 -13.75 -20.05 -21.71
N ASN A 275 -14.00 -21.12 -20.97
CA ASN A 275 -15.25 -21.90 -21.01
C ASN A 275 -15.52 -22.52 -22.40
N LEU A 276 -14.45 -22.94 -23.07
CA LEU A 276 -14.48 -23.68 -24.33
C LEU A 276 -14.54 -25.19 -24.06
N GLY A 277 -14.70 -26.00 -25.10
CA GLY A 277 -14.86 -27.45 -24.95
C GLY A 277 -16.31 -27.88 -24.73
N ARG A 278 -16.57 -29.19 -24.77
CA ARG A 278 -17.87 -29.74 -24.35
C ARG A 278 -18.09 -29.57 -22.85
N ASN A 279 -17.02 -29.66 -22.08
CA ASN A 279 -17.03 -29.60 -20.61
C ASN A 279 -16.81 -28.18 -20.05
N ARG A 280 -16.61 -27.17 -20.91
CA ARG A 280 -16.35 -25.77 -20.51
C ARG A 280 -15.10 -25.58 -19.63
N ASP A 281 -14.11 -26.44 -19.78
CA ASP A 281 -12.85 -26.45 -19.04
C ASP A 281 -11.65 -26.03 -19.89
N GLN A 282 -11.86 -25.79 -21.18
CA GLN A 282 -10.79 -25.42 -22.12
C GLN A 282 -10.70 -23.90 -22.26
N SER A 283 -9.49 -23.43 -22.53
CA SER A 283 -9.17 -22.02 -22.76
C SER A 283 -8.28 -21.87 -23.98
N LEU A 284 -8.34 -20.73 -24.68
CA LEU A 284 -7.56 -20.44 -25.88
C LEU A 284 -6.99 -19.01 -25.86
N ILE A 285 -5.69 -18.88 -26.09
CA ILE A 285 -5.03 -17.59 -26.32
C ILE A 285 -5.50 -17.02 -27.66
N LEU A 286 -6.08 -15.82 -27.64
CA LEU A 286 -6.53 -15.11 -28.85
C LEU A 286 -5.45 -14.22 -29.46
N THR A 287 -4.47 -13.82 -28.65
CA THR A 287 -3.45 -12.80 -28.97
C THR A 287 -2.05 -13.36 -28.76
N PRO A 288 -1.51 -14.15 -29.72
CA PRO A 288 -0.36 -15.02 -29.47
C PRO A 288 0.95 -14.31 -29.11
N ASP A 289 1.14 -13.04 -29.46
CA ASP A 289 2.30 -12.24 -29.06
C ASP A 289 1.87 -10.79 -28.80
N ILE A 290 2.00 -10.34 -27.55
CA ILE A 290 1.78 -8.96 -27.16
C ILE A 290 3.06 -8.49 -26.49
N PRO A 291 3.83 -7.57 -27.10
CA PRO A 291 5.01 -7.02 -26.47
C PRO A 291 4.61 -6.30 -25.17
N PRO A 292 5.40 -6.42 -24.10
CA PRO A 292 5.09 -5.73 -22.86
C PRO A 292 5.21 -4.23 -23.04
N SER A 293 4.33 -3.48 -22.38
CA SER A 293 4.43 -2.02 -22.30
C SER A 293 5.08 -1.63 -20.97
N VAL A 294 5.86 -0.55 -20.97
CA VAL A 294 6.35 0.08 -19.73
C VAL A 294 5.50 1.31 -19.47
N GLY A 295 4.89 1.37 -18.29
CA GLY A 295 4.17 2.54 -17.80
C GLY A 295 4.82 3.11 -16.56
N GLU A 296 4.49 4.37 -16.28
CA GLU A 296 4.89 5.09 -15.07
C GLU A 296 3.63 5.45 -14.28
N VAL A 297 3.72 5.38 -12.96
CA VAL A 297 2.62 5.80 -12.09
C VAL A 297 2.55 7.32 -12.07
N ASP A 298 1.37 7.86 -12.37
CA ASP A 298 1.10 9.28 -12.26
C ASP A 298 1.08 9.71 -10.77
N GLU A 299 1.96 10.62 -10.39
CA GLU A 299 2.10 11.09 -9.01
C GLU A 299 0.83 11.80 -8.48
N ALA A 300 0.03 12.39 -9.36
CA ALA A 300 -1.15 13.16 -8.98
C ALA A 300 -2.30 12.26 -8.50
N ASP A 301 -2.49 11.11 -9.14
CA ASP A 301 -3.64 10.23 -8.87
C ASP A 301 -3.28 8.78 -8.50
N GLY A 302 -2.00 8.41 -8.58
CA GLY A 302 -1.47 7.08 -8.30
C GLY A 302 -1.85 6.02 -9.33
N THR A 303 -2.20 6.42 -10.56
CA THR A 303 -2.67 5.52 -11.61
C THR A 303 -1.53 5.17 -12.56
N LEU A 304 -1.31 3.88 -12.76
CA LEU A 304 -0.51 3.32 -13.83
C LEU A 304 -1.37 3.23 -15.10
N ARG A 305 -0.95 3.92 -16.15
CA ARG A 305 -1.59 3.87 -17.48
C ARG A 305 -0.63 3.24 -18.48
N VAL A 306 -1.12 2.24 -19.21
CA VAL A 306 -0.33 1.56 -20.27
C VAL A 306 -1.18 1.29 -21.49
N PHE A 307 -0.53 1.28 -22.65
CA PHE A 307 -1.13 0.96 -23.93
C PHE A 307 -0.39 -0.24 -24.52
N LEU A 308 -1.11 -1.29 -24.90
CA LEU A 308 -0.54 -2.48 -25.52
C LEU A 308 -1.14 -2.67 -26.91
N ASN A 309 -0.28 -2.85 -27.90
CA ASN A 309 -0.72 -3.22 -29.24
C ASN A 309 -0.78 -4.75 -29.33
N ALA A 310 -1.92 -5.26 -29.78
CA ALA A 310 -2.20 -6.68 -29.87
C ALA A 310 -2.81 -7.01 -31.24
N GLN A 311 -2.62 -8.24 -31.68
CA GLN A 311 -3.30 -8.77 -32.86
C GLN A 311 -4.11 -9.99 -32.47
N ILE A 312 -5.42 -9.95 -32.71
CA ILE A 312 -6.28 -11.13 -32.61
C ILE A 312 -6.16 -11.91 -33.91
N THR A 313 -5.62 -13.13 -33.83
CA THR A 313 -5.44 -14.02 -34.99
C THR A 313 -6.44 -15.18 -35.00
N ARG A 314 -7.25 -15.29 -33.95
CA ARG A 314 -8.15 -16.43 -33.70
C ARG A 314 -9.54 -15.92 -33.28
N ARG A 315 -10.58 -16.62 -33.71
CA ARG A 315 -11.96 -16.41 -33.28
C ARG A 315 -12.50 -17.65 -32.58
N VAL A 316 -13.41 -17.46 -31.64
CA VAL A 316 -14.12 -18.57 -30.97
C VAL A 316 -15.62 -18.47 -31.24
N ALA A 317 -16.29 -19.61 -31.30
CA ALA A 317 -17.74 -19.64 -31.53
C ALA A 317 -18.52 -19.04 -30.35
N ARG A 318 -18.09 -19.37 -29.13
CA ARG A 318 -18.70 -18.99 -27.84
C ARG A 318 -17.62 -18.99 -26.77
N GLY A 319 -17.87 -18.35 -25.64
CA GLY A 319 -16.98 -18.34 -24.49
C GLY A 319 -16.97 -17.01 -23.77
N ASN A 320 -16.24 -16.97 -22.66
CA ASN A 320 -15.96 -15.73 -21.93
C ASN A 320 -14.58 -15.22 -22.35
N LEU A 321 -14.40 -13.92 -22.32
CA LEU A 321 -13.12 -13.26 -22.51
C LEU A 321 -12.54 -12.95 -21.15
N GLN A 322 -11.26 -13.27 -21.02
CA GLN A 322 -10.46 -12.94 -19.87
C GLN A 322 -9.17 -12.25 -20.29
N LEU A 323 -8.68 -11.38 -19.43
CA LEU A 323 -7.42 -10.70 -19.52
C LEU A 323 -6.47 -11.32 -18.50
N ALA A 324 -5.51 -12.11 -18.96
CA ALA A 324 -4.38 -12.51 -18.14
C ALA A 324 -3.43 -11.31 -18.06
N LEU A 325 -3.05 -10.92 -16.85
CA LEU A 325 -2.25 -9.72 -16.58
C LEU A 325 -1.07 -10.09 -15.68
N ARG A 326 0.13 -9.62 -16.05
CA ARG A 326 1.31 -9.63 -15.18
C ARG A 326 1.92 -8.24 -15.15
N VAL A 327 2.17 -7.71 -13.96
CA VAL A 327 2.74 -6.38 -13.73
C VAL A 327 4.02 -6.55 -12.93
N VAL A 328 5.15 -6.19 -13.54
CA VAL A 328 6.49 -6.35 -12.97
C VAL A 328 7.07 -4.99 -12.64
N PRO A 329 7.46 -4.72 -11.39
CA PRO A 329 8.13 -3.47 -11.05
C PRO A 329 9.49 -3.35 -11.75
N VAL A 330 9.86 -2.13 -12.20
CA VAL A 330 11.13 -1.84 -12.86
C VAL A 330 12.01 -1.02 -11.93
N ASN A 331 13.20 -1.54 -11.59
CA ASN A 331 14.12 -0.92 -10.64
C ASN A 331 13.44 -0.57 -9.30
N ALA A 332 12.54 -1.45 -8.82
CA ALA A 332 11.97 -1.30 -7.49
C ALA A 332 13.05 -1.41 -6.41
N PRO A 333 12.84 -0.75 -5.25
CA PRO A 333 13.53 -1.17 -4.04
C PRO A 333 13.29 -2.66 -3.81
N GLU A 334 14.27 -3.31 -3.19
CA GLU A 334 14.20 -4.73 -2.86
C GLU A 334 12.84 -5.05 -2.19
N GLU A 335 12.29 -6.24 -2.46
CA GLU A 335 11.09 -6.83 -1.80
C GLU A 335 9.71 -6.66 -2.48
N ILE A 336 9.54 -5.88 -3.55
CA ILE A 336 8.24 -5.84 -4.27
C ILE A 336 8.17 -6.95 -5.32
N GLU A 337 7.26 -7.92 -5.12
CA GLU A 337 7.01 -8.98 -6.10
C GLU A 337 6.13 -8.52 -7.26
N SER A 338 6.23 -9.22 -8.40
CA SER A 338 5.30 -9.01 -9.50
C SER A 338 3.87 -9.39 -9.12
N PHE A 339 2.91 -8.64 -9.65
CA PHE A 339 1.50 -9.02 -9.60
C PHE A 339 1.16 -9.89 -10.80
N GLU A 340 0.40 -10.96 -10.58
CA GLU A 340 -0.18 -11.80 -11.63
C GLU A 340 -1.67 -12.03 -11.32
N GLY A 341 -2.53 -11.86 -12.32
CA GLY A 341 -3.97 -12.00 -12.14
C GLY A 341 -4.74 -12.26 -13.43
N LEU A 342 -5.98 -12.68 -13.27
CA LEU A 342 -6.91 -13.00 -14.35
C LEU A 342 -8.20 -12.21 -14.15
N TYR A 343 -8.61 -11.46 -15.17
CA TYR A 343 -9.75 -10.55 -15.10
C TYR A 343 -10.79 -10.95 -16.13
N GLU A 344 -12.07 -10.93 -15.76
CA GLU A 344 -13.15 -11.12 -16.73
C GLU A 344 -13.39 -9.82 -17.48
N VAL A 345 -13.39 -9.90 -18.81
CA VAL A 345 -13.57 -8.77 -19.72
C VAL A 345 -14.99 -8.74 -20.29
N GLY A 346 -15.59 -9.92 -20.48
CA GLY A 346 -16.94 -10.05 -21.03
C GLY A 346 -17.08 -11.20 -22.02
N HIS A 347 -17.80 -10.99 -23.12
CA HIS A 347 -18.04 -12.01 -24.15
C HIS A 347 -17.34 -11.69 -25.47
N TYR A 348 -17.00 -12.73 -26.24
CA TYR A 348 -16.28 -12.59 -27.53
C TYR A 348 -16.95 -11.61 -28.50
N THR A 349 -18.29 -11.61 -28.55
CA THR A 349 -19.05 -10.69 -29.42
C THR A 349 -18.82 -9.21 -29.10
N GLN A 350 -18.38 -8.87 -27.89
CA GLN A 350 -18.11 -7.49 -27.49
C GLN A 350 -16.74 -6.99 -28.00
N LEU A 351 -15.84 -7.87 -28.47
CA LEU A 351 -14.63 -7.44 -29.18
C LEU A 351 -14.92 -6.96 -30.60
N GLN A 352 -16.08 -7.33 -31.15
CA GLN A 352 -16.51 -6.95 -32.50
C GLN A 352 -17.25 -5.61 -32.43
N GLY A 353 -16.51 -4.50 -32.36
CA GLY A 353 -17.07 -3.14 -32.39
C GLY A 353 -16.28 -2.10 -31.58
N LYS A 354 -16.63 -0.82 -31.72
CA LYS A 354 -16.05 0.31 -30.96
C LYS A 354 -16.64 0.43 -29.54
N GLN A 355 -16.55 -0.64 -28.74
CA GLN A 355 -17.09 -0.63 -27.37
C GLN A 355 -15.96 -0.71 -26.33
N GLY A 356 -16.07 0.09 -25.28
CA GLY A 356 -15.20 -0.05 -24.10
C GLY A 356 -15.60 -1.29 -23.31
N LEU A 357 -14.62 -2.11 -22.96
CA LEU A 357 -14.82 -3.34 -22.19
C LEU A 357 -14.45 -3.09 -20.73
N TRP A 358 -15.40 -3.22 -19.83
CA TRP A 358 -15.12 -3.12 -18.40
C TRP A 358 -14.57 -4.46 -17.90
N VAL A 359 -13.45 -4.40 -17.19
CA VAL A 359 -12.86 -5.58 -16.52
C VAL A 359 -13.31 -5.67 -15.09
N SER A 360 -13.67 -6.87 -14.67
CA SER A 360 -13.91 -7.22 -13.28
C SER A 360 -12.85 -8.21 -12.80
N PRO A 361 -12.25 -8.03 -11.62
CA PRO A 361 -11.33 -9.02 -11.07
C PRO A 361 -12.07 -10.34 -10.89
N ARG A 362 -11.48 -11.43 -11.37
CA ARG A 362 -11.95 -12.74 -10.99
C ARG A 362 -11.54 -12.95 -9.54
N THR A 363 -12.50 -13.20 -8.67
CA THR A 363 -12.22 -13.64 -7.31
C THR A 363 -11.67 -15.05 -7.40
N ASN A 364 -10.35 -15.20 -7.37
CA ASN A 364 -9.73 -16.49 -7.11
C ASN A 364 -10.09 -16.91 -5.68
N ALA A 365 -10.13 -18.22 -5.41
CA ALA A 365 -10.30 -18.70 -4.05
C ALA A 365 -9.16 -18.16 -3.16
N GLU A 366 -9.45 -17.87 -1.90
CA GLU A 366 -8.46 -17.37 -0.96
C GLU A 366 -7.27 -18.34 -0.87
N GLY A 367 -6.07 -17.85 -1.19
CA GLY A 367 -4.83 -18.65 -1.22
C GLY A 367 -4.41 -19.19 -2.60
N GLU A 368 -5.27 -19.12 -3.62
CA GLU A 368 -4.91 -19.58 -4.96
C GLU A 368 -4.06 -18.52 -5.70
N ARG A 369 -2.77 -18.83 -5.90
CA ARG A 369 -1.86 -17.98 -6.67
C ARG A 369 -2.01 -18.29 -8.15
N PHE A 370 -2.46 -17.30 -8.92
CA PHE A 370 -2.45 -17.37 -10.38
C PHE A 370 -1.00 -17.29 -10.89
N SER A 371 -0.62 -18.20 -11.78
CA SER A 371 0.66 -18.14 -12.50
C SER A 371 0.39 -17.75 -13.95
N PHE A 372 0.91 -16.61 -14.38
CA PHE A 372 0.75 -16.11 -15.74
C PHE A 372 1.36 -17.10 -16.75
N ASP A 373 2.64 -17.43 -16.62
CA ASP A 373 3.32 -18.32 -17.57
C ASP A 373 2.74 -19.75 -17.52
N GLY A 374 2.35 -20.23 -16.33
CA GLY A 374 1.70 -21.53 -16.17
C GLY A 374 0.34 -21.60 -16.87
N PHE A 375 -0.47 -20.55 -16.72
CA PHE A 375 -1.77 -20.43 -17.38
C PHE A 375 -1.65 -20.34 -18.90
N LEU A 376 -0.68 -19.56 -19.42
CA LEU A 376 -0.49 -19.46 -20.87
C LEU A 376 -0.08 -20.80 -21.49
N LYS A 377 0.79 -21.56 -20.81
CA LYS A 377 1.21 -22.89 -21.26
C LYS A 377 0.04 -23.89 -21.31
N SER A 378 -0.86 -23.88 -20.32
CA SER A 378 -2.02 -24.79 -20.30
C SER A 378 -3.09 -24.42 -21.34
N THR A 379 -3.07 -23.19 -21.84
CA THR A 379 -4.05 -22.61 -22.77
C THR A 379 -3.62 -22.76 -24.24
N ALA A 380 -2.46 -23.37 -24.51
CA ALA A 380 -1.94 -23.59 -25.86
C ALA A 380 -2.50 -24.89 -26.50
N ASN A 381 -3.82 -24.97 -26.70
CA ASN A 381 -4.51 -26.16 -27.23
C ASN A 381 -5.32 -25.89 -28.52
N TYR A 382 -4.84 -24.93 -29.33
CA TYR A 382 -5.57 -24.41 -30.49
C TYR A 382 -5.99 -25.49 -31.49
N GLU A 383 -5.11 -26.42 -31.85
CA GLU A 383 -5.41 -27.45 -32.85
C GLU A 383 -6.62 -28.29 -32.45
N LYS A 384 -6.68 -28.71 -31.17
CA LYS A 384 -7.79 -29.49 -30.62
C LYS A 384 -9.13 -28.75 -30.70
N LEU A 385 -9.11 -27.44 -30.44
CA LEU A 385 -10.32 -26.61 -30.49
C LEU A 385 -10.78 -26.34 -31.93
N VAL A 386 -9.86 -26.31 -32.89
CA VAL A 386 -10.18 -26.23 -34.33
C VAL A 386 -10.83 -27.53 -34.79
N GLU A 387 -10.28 -28.69 -34.44
CA GLU A 387 -10.88 -30.01 -34.75
C GLU A 387 -12.31 -30.11 -34.18
N ALA A 388 -12.54 -29.58 -32.98
CA ALA A 388 -13.85 -29.55 -32.33
C ALA A 388 -14.81 -28.46 -32.88
N HIS A 389 -14.39 -27.66 -33.87
CA HIS A 389 -15.16 -26.55 -34.47
C HIS A 389 -15.55 -25.47 -33.45
N GLN A 390 -14.70 -25.26 -32.44
CA GLN A 390 -14.93 -24.27 -31.38
C GLN A 390 -14.02 -23.05 -31.52
N ALA A 391 -12.89 -23.21 -32.21
CA ALA A 391 -12.00 -22.14 -32.60
C ALA A 391 -11.81 -22.13 -34.11
N PHE A 392 -11.56 -20.95 -34.66
CA PHE A 392 -11.27 -20.79 -36.07
C PHE A 392 -10.15 -19.79 -36.24
N LYS A 393 -9.37 -19.99 -37.31
CA LYS A 393 -8.39 -19.01 -37.75
C LYS A 393 -9.15 -17.79 -38.31
N LEU A 394 -8.69 -16.58 -37.97
CA LEU A 394 -9.13 -15.38 -38.68
C LEU A 394 -8.31 -15.29 -39.96
N GLU A 395 -8.79 -15.98 -40.99
CA GLU A 395 -8.31 -15.79 -42.35
C GLU A 395 -9.01 -14.55 -42.94
N PRO A 396 -8.33 -13.81 -43.83
CA PRO A 396 -8.93 -12.63 -44.44
C PRO A 396 -10.16 -13.08 -45.22
N PHE A 397 -11.22 -12.26 -45.20
CA PHE A 397 -12.36 -12.49 -46.08
C PHE A 397 -11.89 -12.28 -47.52
N GLU A 398 -11.54 -13.36 -48.20
CA GLU A 398 -11.48 -13.33 -49.66
C GLU A 398 -12.90 -13.20 -50.17
N PHE A 399 -13.31 -11.97 -50.48
CA PHE A 399 -14.41 -11.73 -51.40
C PHE A 399 -13.95 -12.22 -52.77
N SER A 400 -13.93 -13.54 -52.97
CA SER A 400 -14.03 -14.07 -54.33
C SER A 400 -15.28 -13.43 -54.92
N THR A 401 -15.12 -12.75 -56.05
CA THR A 401 -16.23 -12.15 -56.79
C THR A 401 -17.31 -13.21 -56.93
N MET A 402 -18.38 -13.11 -56.14
CA MET A 402 -19.54 -13.96 -56.35
C MET A 402 -20.06 -13.59 -57.72
N HIS A 403 -19.86 -14.48 -58.70
CA HIS A 403 -20.59 -14.41 -59.95
C HIS A 403 -22.04 -14.77 -59.64
N ILE A 404 -22.78 -13.80 -59.06
CA ILE A 404 -24.22 -13.90 -58.90
C ILE A 404 -24.79 -13.90 -60.31
N LYS A 405 -25.02 -15.10 -60.86
CA LYS A 405 -25.84 -15.27 -62.05
C LYS A 405 -27.29 -15.16 -61.58
N PHE A 406 -27.92 -14.03 -61.89
CA PHE A 406 -29.36 -13.95 -61.86
C PHE A 406 -29.88 -14.88 -62.97
N GLU A 407 -30.31 -16.09 -62.61
CA GLU A 407 -31.19 -16.84 -63.51
C GLU A 407 -32.52 -16.08 -63.58
N THR A 408 -32.93 -15.79 -64.81
CA THR A 408 -34.15 -15.06 -65.13
C THR A 408 -35.32 -15.56 -64.29
N ILE A 409 -35.86 -14.69 -63.43
CA ILE A 409 -37.12 -14.97 -62.73
C ILE A 409 -38.20 -15.03 -63.80
N LYS A 410 -38.72 -16.23 -64.07
CA LYS A 410 -39.90 -16.38 -64.92
C LYS A 410 -41.09 -15.72 -64.20
N PRO A 411 -41.84 -14.83 -64.86
CA PRO A 411 -43.09 -14.33 -64.30
C PRO A 411 -44.02 -15.50 -64.00
N GLY A 412 -44.44 -15.61 -62.74
CA GLY A 412 -45.49 -16.51 -62.29
C GLY A 412 -46.65 -15.68 -61.77
#